data_AF-A0A101QRM2-F1
#
_entry.id   AF-A0A101QRM2-F1
#
_cell.length_a   1.000
_cell.length_b   1.000
_cell.length_c   1.000
_cell.angle_alpha   90.00
_cell.angle_beta   90.00
_cell.angle_gamma   90.00
#
_symmetry.space_group_name_H-M   'P 1'
#
loop_
_entity.id
_entity.type
_entity.pdbx_description
1 polymer ?
#
loop_
_entity_poly.entity_id
_entity_poly.type
_entity_poly.pdbx_seq_one_letter_code
_entity_poly.pdbx_strand_id
1 'polypeptide(L)'
;MPRSVFLGRVVEPGEPLWLPEDRAWALALLDVEADRCPECRQPWGEATAKENEFGYRAELIRCHACTASAQAVRAYQDKGGAAEGLHVHIERTGG
;
A
#
# COMPACT_ATOMS: atom_id res chain seq x y z
N MET A 1 8.33 11.15 6.92
CA MET A 1 9.41 12.08 6.52
C MET A 1 8.80 13.44 6.24
N PRO A 2 9.34 14.57 6.75
CA PRO A 2 8.83 15.91 6.46
C PRO A 2 8.93 16.25 4.96
N ARG A 3 7.96 16.99 4.42
CA ARG A 3 7.93 17.38 3.00
C ARG A 3 9.18 18.15 2.60
N SER A 4 9.62 19.10 3.41
CA SER A 4 10.80 19.94 3.18
C SER A 4 12.06 19.09 3.02
N VAL A 5 12.26 18.10 3.89
CA VAL A 5 13.40 17.17 3.84
C VAL A 5 13.31 16.28 2.59
N PHE A 6 12.12 15.77 2.26
CA PHE A 6 11.90 15.03 1.01
C PHE A 6 12.27 15.86 -0.23
N LEU A 7 12.01 17.17 -0.18
CA LEU A 7 12.34 18.13 -1.25
C LEU A 7 13.78 18.67 -1.15
N GLY A 8 14.63 18.11 -0.29
CA GLY A 8 16.06 18.40 -0.24
C GLY A 8 16.49 19.41 0.82
N ARG A 9 15.61 19.80 1.76
CA ARG A 9 16.05 20.58 2.93
C ARG A 9 17.00 19.74 3.78
N VAL A 10 18.23 20.22 3.96
CA VAL A 10 19.17 19.70 4.96
C VAL A 10 18.81 20.30 6.32
N VAL A 11 18.80 19.49 7.37
CA VAL A 11 18.50 19.93 8.74
C VAL A 11 19.80 20.19 9.46
N GLU A 12 20.08 21.45 9.80
CA GLU A 12 21.29 21.81 10.52
C GLU A 12 21.20 21.48 12.02
N PRO A 13 22.33 21.32 12.73
CA PRO A 13 22.32 21.10 14.17
C PRO A 13 21.57 22.21 14.92
N GLY A 14 20.54 21.83 15.69
CA GLY A 14 19.71 22.77 16.45
C GLY A 14 18.46 23.25 15.72
N GLU A 15 18.29 22.94 14.42
CA GLU A 15 17.06 23.22 13.69
C GLU A 15 15.98 22.16 13.92
N PRO A 16 14.70 22.54 13.91
CA PRO A 16 13.62 21.58 13.98
C PRO A 16 13.54 20.71 12.71
N LEU A 17 13.39 19.40 12.90
CA LEU A 17 13.17 18.45 11.81
C LEU A 17 11.85 18.74 11.05
N TRP A 18 10.80 19.18 11.76
CA TRP A 18 9.51 19.50 11.17
C TRP A 18 9.28 21.01 11.20
N LEU A 19 9.09 21.60 10.03
CA LEU A 19 8.59 22.96 9.91
C LEU A 19 7.07 23.00 10.10
N PRO A 20 6.49 24.14 10.50
CA PRO A 20 5.03 24.28 10.56
C PRO A 20 4.34 23.92 9.24
N GLU A 21 4.95 24.28 8.10
CA GLU A 21 4.45 23.91 6.77
C GLU A 21 4.50 22.39 6.52
N ASP A 22 5.54 21.69 6.98
CA ASP A 22 5.62 20.22 6.85
C ASP A 22 4.45 19.54 7.57
N ARG A 23 4.10 20.06 8.75
CA ARG A 23 2.96 19.59 9.51
C ARG A 23 1.64 19.89 8.80
N ALA A 24 1.49 21.10 8.24
CA ALA A 24 0.28 21.46 7.50
C ALA A 24 0.05 20.53 6.30
N TRP A 25 1.11 20.23 5.53
CA TRP A 25 1.04 19.27 4.43
C TRP A 25 0.73 17.86 4.88
N ALA A 26 1.31 17.40 6.00
CA ALA A 26 1.00 16.09 6.55
C ALA A 26 -0.47 15.97 6.99
N LEU A 27 -1.03 17.01 7.60
CA LEU A 27 -2.45 17.05 7.97
C LEU A 27 -3.36 17.07 6.74
N ALA A 28 -3.04 17.88 5.73
CA ALA A 28 -3.79 17.91 4.48
C ALA A 28 -3.75 16.56 3.75
N LEU A 29 -2.62 15.84 3.80
CA LEU A 29 -2.53 14.49 3.25
C LEU A 29 -3.45 13.52 4.00
N LEU A 30 -3.49 13.59 5.34
CA LEU A 30 -4.40 12.76 6.14
C LEU A 30 -5.86 12.99 5.76
N ASP A 31 -6.27 14.23 5.54
CA ASP A 31 -7.64 14.55 5.12
C ASP A 31 -7.96 13.93 3.74
N VAL A 32 -7.02 13.99 2.79
CA VAL A 32 -7.16 13.37 1.45
C VAL A 32 -7.17 11.85 1.52
N GLU A 33 -6.39 11.25 2.39
CA GLU A 33 -6.36 9.79 2.59
C GLU A 33 -7.64 9.30 3.28
N ALA A 34 -8.19 10.10 4.20
CA ALA A 34 -9.47 9.82 4.86
C ALA A 34 -10.66 9.92 3.89
N ASP A 35 -10.59 10.77 2.87
CA ASP A 35 -11.62 10.91 1.82
C ASP A 35 -11.53 9.82 0.73
N ARG A 36 -11.14 8.60 1.10
CA ARG A 36 -11.04 7.47 0.17
C ARG A 36 -11.82 6.26 0.68
N CYS A 37 -12.36 5.50 -0.26
CA CYS A 37 -12.94 4.20 0.04
C CYS A 37 -11.88 3.26 0.65
N PRO A 38 -12.13 2.64 1.83
CA PRO A 38 -11.14 1.78 2.49
C PRO A 38 -10.82 0.52 1.71
N GLU A 39 -11.71 0.08 0.83
CA GLU A 39 -11.54 -1.12 0.01
C GLU A 39 -10.81 -0.80 -1.30
N CYS A 40 -11.37 0.08 -2.13
CA CYS A 40 -10.85 0.35 -3.48
C CYS A 40 -9.93 1.58 -3.58
N ARG A 41 -9.80 2.37 -2.50
CA ARG A 41 -8.97 3.59 -2.39
C ARG A 41 -9.30 4.73 -3.36
N GLN A 42 -10.45 4.67 -4.03
CA GLN A 42 -10.96 5.76 -4.86
C GLN A 42 -11.51 6.91 -3.99
N PRO A 43 -11.42 8.17 -4.45
CA PRO A 43 -11.99 9.31 -3.72
C PRO A 43 -13.50 9.16 -3.55
N TRP A 44 -14.05 9.44 -2.37
CA TRP A 44 -15.49 9.31 -2.14
C TRP A 44 -16.30 10.21 -3.06
N GLY A 45 -15.91 11.49 -3.17
CA GLY A 45 -16.61 12.46 -4.02
C GLY A 45 -16.74 12.04 -5.48
N GLU A 46 -15.77 11.30 -6.02
CA GLU A 46 -15.83 10.75 -7.38
C GLU A 46 -16.61 9.43 -7.40
N ALA A 47 -16.24 8.47 -6.55
CA ALA A 47 -16.77 7.11 -6.57
C ALA A 47 -18.28 7.03 -6.26
N THR A 48 -18.84 8.02 -5.55
CA THR A 48 -20.27 8.09 -5.24
C THR A 48 -21.04 9.11 -6.08
N ALA A 49 -20.38 9.82 -7.00
CA ALA A 49 -21.07 10.73 -7.90
C ALA A 49 -22.00 9.95 -8.83
N LYS A 50 -23.24 10.41 -8.99
CA LYS A 50 -24.25 9.74 -9.81
C LYS A 50 -23.81 9.63 -11.27
N GLU A 51 -23.08 10.62 -11.75
CA GLU A 51 -22.56 10.70 -13.11
C GLU A 51 -21.53 9.61 -13.41
N ASN A 52 -20.95 9.01 -12.37
CA ASN A 52 -19.97 7.93 -12.49
C ASN A 52 -20.58 6.54 -12.32
N GLU A 53 -21.92 6.44 -12.22
CA GLU A 53 -22.62 5.15 -12.27
C GLU A 53 -22.23 4.43 -13.58
N PHE A 54 -21.80 3.17 -13.46
CA PHE A 54 -21.26 2.36 -14.56
C PHE A 54 -19.91 2.81 -15.16
N GLY A 55 -19.22 3.79 -14.54
CA GLY A 55 -17.93 4.30 -15.00
C GLY A 55 -16.70 3.46 -14.62
N TYR A 56 -16.85 2.50 -13.71
CA TYR A 56 -15.74 1.67 -13.20
C TYR A 56 -15.73 0.26 -13.81
N ARG A 57 -14.54 -0.23 -14.15
CA ARG A 57 -14.28 -1.62 -14.56
C ARG A 57 -13.38 -2.30 -13.54
N ALA A 58 -13.69 -3.55 -13.20
CA ALA A 58 -12.86 -4.40 -12.37
C ALA A 58 -12.29 -5.57 -13.19
N GLU A 59 -11.06 -5.96 -12.89
CA GLU A 59 -10.39 -7.12 -13.49
C GLU A 59 -9.76 -7.97 -12.39
N LEU A 60 -9.82 -9.30 -12.57
CA LEU A 60 -9.14 -10.23 -11.67
C LEU A 60 -7.68 -10.36 -12.09
N ILE A 61 -6.77 -9.98 -11.21
CA ILE A 61 -5.34 -10.21 -11.39
C ILE A 61 -4.87 -11.40 -10.54
N ARG A 62 -4.01 -12.24 -11.10
CA ARG A 62 -3.33 -13.32 -10.38
C ARG A 62 -1.90 -12.90 -10.07
N CYS A 63 -1.55 -12.80 -8.79
CA CYS A 63 -0.15 -12.61 -8.39
C CYS A 63 0.61 -13.94 -8.52
N HIS A 64 1.56 -14.01 -9.44
CA HIS A 64 2.37 -15.23 -9.66
C HIS A 64 3.23 -15.59 -8.44
N ALA A 65 3.77 -14.59 -7.73
CA ALA A 65 4.54 -14.81 -6.49
C ALA A 65 3.66 -15.41 -5.38
N CYS A 66 2.48 -14.85 -5.12
CA CYS A 66 1.53 -15.39 -4.15
C CYS A 66 1.02 -16.78 -4.56
N THR A 67 0.82 -17.01 -5.86
CA THR A 67 0.43 -18.33 -6.39
C THR A 67 1.52 -19.36 -6.10
N ALA A 68 2.79 -19.04 -6.38
CA ALA A 68 3.91 -19.92 -6.08
C ALA A 68 4.04 -20.20 -4.57
N SER A 69 3.83 -19.18 -3.73
CA SER A 69 3.81 -19.35 -2.27
C SER A 69 2.70 -20.29 -1.81
N ALA A 70 1.46 -20.09 -2.28
CA ALA A 70 0.34 -20.96 -1.96
C ALA A 70 0.58 -22.41 -2.42
N GLN A 71 1.19 -22.60 -3.59
CA GLN A 71 1.58 -23.92 -4.09
C GLN A 71 2.64 -24.58 -3.21
N ALA A 72 3.64 -23.82 -2.74
CA ALA A 72 4.69 -24.34 -1.86
C ALA A 72 4.13 -24.78 -0.49
N VAL A 73 3.25 -23.96 0.13
CA VAL A 73 2.56 -24.34 1.37
C VAL A 73 1.71 -25.59 1.16
N ARG A 74 0.94 -25.62 0.07
CA ARG A 74 0.09 -26.77 -0.25
C ARG A 74 0.91 -28.05 -0.41
N ALA A 75 2.04 -27.99 -1.13
CA ALA A 75 2.93 -29.13 -1.31
C ALA A 75 3.57 -29.63 0.00
N TYR A 76 3.74 -28.76 1.00
CA TYR A 76 4.18 -29.17 2.34
C TYR A 76 3.05 -29.85 3.14
N GLN A 77 1.84 -29.28 3.10
CA GLN A 77 0.66 -29.86 3.74
C GLN A 77 0.29 -31.23 3.17
N ASP A 78 0.37 -31.39 1.85
CA ASP A 78 0.10 -32.66 1.17
C ASP A 78 1.10 -33.77 1.60
N LYS A 79 2.25 -33.40 2.20
CA LYS A 79 3.23 -34.32 2.80
C LYS A 79 2.99 -34.56 4.30
N GLY A 80 1.85 -34.13 4.84
CA GLY A 80 1.50 -34.25 6.26
C GLY A 80 2.06 -33.14 7.16
N GLY A 81 2.61 -32.08 6.58
CA GLY A 81 3.12 -30.93 7.32
C GLY A 81 2.01 -30.01 7.85
N ALA A 82 2.24 -29.40 9.01
CA ALA A 82 1.34 -28.42 9.62
C ALA A 82 1.68 -27.00 9.12
N ALA A 83 0.68 -26.19 8.73
CA ALA A 83 0.93 -24.88 8.10
C ALA A 83 1.15 -23.73 9.10
N GLU A 84 0.87 -23.98 10.37
CA GLU A 84 1.01 -23.03 11.46
C GLU A 84 2.47 -22.60 11.61
N GLY A 85 2.72 -21.29 11.58
CA GLY A 85 4.05 -20.72 11.74
C GLY A 85 4.94 -20.81 10.49
N LEU A 86 4.43 -21.23 9.32
CA LEU A 86 5.21 -21.22 8.09
C LEU A 86 5.37 -19.81 7.53
N HIS A 87 6.62 -19.44 7.24
CA HIS A 87 6.97 -18.27 6.45
C HIS A 87 7.58 -18.74 5.13
N VAL A 88 6.98 -18.32 4.01
CA VAL A 88 7.48 -18.66 2.67
C VAL A 88 8.38 -17.55 2.17
N HIS A 89 9.65 -17.87 1.96
CA HIS A 89 10.56 -16.99 1.25
C HIS A 89 10.30 -17.10 -0.25
N ILE A 90 10.17 -15.97 -0.94
CA ILE A 90 9.88 -15.91 -2.37
C ILE A 90 10.97 -15.08 -3.04
N GLU A 91 11.66 -15.68 -4.01
CA GLU A 91 12.67 -15.02 -4.83
C GLU A 91 12.25 -15.01 -6.30
N ARG A 92 12.67 -14.00 -7.06
CA ARG A 92 12.42 -13.93 -8.49
C ARG A 92 13.49 -14.73 -9.23
N THR A 93 13.10 -15.83 -9.87
CA THR A 93 13.99 -16.59 -10.73
C THR A 93 14.14 -15.90 -12.09
N GLY A 94 15.32 -15.31 -12.36
CA GLY A 94 15.66 -14.72 -13.67
C GLY A 94 15.77 -13.19 -13.70
N GLY A 95 16.44 -12.60 -12.72
CA GLY A 95 16.92 -11.20 -12.79
C GLY A 95 18.29 -11.12 -13.44
#